data_AF-A0A2P4SW79-F1
#
_entry.id   AF-A0A2P4SW79-F1
#
_cell.length_a   1.000
_cell.length_b   1.000
_cell.length_c   1.000
_cell.angle_alpha   90.00
_cell.angle_beta   90.00
_cell.angle_gamma   90.00
#
_symmetry.space_group_name_H-M   'P 1'
#
loop_
_entity.id
_entity.type
_entity.pdbx_description
1 polymer ?
#
loop_
_entity_poly.entity_id
_entity_poly.type
_entity_poly.pdbx_seq_one_letter_code
_entity_poly.pdbx_strand_id
1 'polypeptide(L)'
;MCHSFYVFFQGGMGAALLSDPDKIESILTTLVKGICKPVTCKIRILPSIEDTVDLVKRIEKTGIAAIAVHGRRANKTSWIITVMFICSGGSHDFIKEYRDIETFQKATAASSVMIARAAMWNPSIFRKEGPFPLKEVMQDYIKYAVRYDNHYTNTKYCLCQMLREQLETAQGKKLHAAQSTQEI
;
A
#
# COMPACT_ATOMS: atom_id res chain seq x y z
N MET A 1 9.49 -19.68 1.90
CA MET A 1 9.65 -18.48 2.75
C MET A 1 9.96 -17.28 1.85
N CYS A 2 9.31 -16.13 2.05
CA CYS A 2 9.45 -14.97 1.16
C CYS A 2 10.80 -14.27 1.39
N HIS A 3 11.58 -14.01 0.34
CA HIS A 3 12.90 -13.35 0.39
C HIS A 3 12.86 -11.99 1.12
N SER A 4 11.75 -11.25 1.02
CA SER A 4 11.57 -10.00 1.76
C SER A 4 11.53 -10.17 3.28
N PHE A 5 11.10 -11.34 3.78
CA PHE A 5 11.10 -11.61 5.22
C PHE A 5 12.53 -11.63 5.79
N TYR A 6 13.50 -12.11 4.99
CA TYR A 6 14.89 -12.20 5.40
C TYR A 6 15.58 -10.82 5.47
N VAL A 7 15.32 -9.96 4.48
CA VAL A 7 15.90 -8.60 4.40
C VAL A 7 15.44 -7.70 5.55
N PHE A 8 14.15 -7.74 5.90
CA PHE A 8 13.62 -6.88 6.96
C PHE A 8 14.15 -7.26 8.35
N PHE A 9 14.28 -8.56 8.64
CA PHE A 9 14.72 -9.05 9.95
C PHE A 9 16.23 -8.89 10.16
N GLN A 10 17.08 -9.15 9.16
CA GLN A 10 18.51 -8.91 9.31
C GLN A 10 18.87 -7.41 9.32
N GLY A 11 18.14 -6.59 8.57
CA GLY A 11 18.35 -5.14 8.57
C GLY A 11 17.71 -4.40 9.75
N GLY A 12 16.90 -5.07 10.58
CA GLY A 12 16.16 -4.43 11.67
C GLY A 12 15.17 -3.36 11.19
N MET A 13 14.58 -3.54 10.00
CA MET A 13 13.69 -2.59 9.33
C MET A 13 12.30 -3.20 9.08
N GLY A 14 11.31 -2.35 8.78
CA GLY A 14 9.97 -2.81 8.42
C GLY A 14 9.30 -3.59 9.54
N ALA A 15 8.83 -4.81 9.26
CA ALA A 15 8.12 -5.63 10.26
C ALA A 15 9.00 -6.03 11.46
N ALA A 16 10.33 -6.03 11.31
CA ALA A 16 11.25 -6.33 12.40
C ALA A 16 11.29 -5.23 13.48
N LEU A 17 10.90 -3.99 13.15
CA LEU A 17 10.78 -2.93 14.14
C LEU A 17 9.63 -3.19 15.12
N LEU A 18 8.65 -4.02 14.76
CA LEU A 18 7.49 -4.30 15.61
C LEU A 18 7.87 -5.05 16.90
N SER A 19 9.03 -5.72 16.94
CA SER A 19 9.56 -6.33 18.17
C SER A 19 10.36 -5.37 19.04
N ASP A 20 10.57 -4.12 18.60
CA ASP A 20 11.32 -3.09 19.33
C ASP A 20 10.54 -1.75 19.33
N PRO A 21 9.51 -1.64 20.19
CA PRO A 21 8.70 -0.43 20.27
C PRO A 21 9.48 0.83 20.70
N ASP A 22 10.53 0.66 21.52
CA ASP A 22 11.37 1.78 21.99
C ASP A 22 12.12 2.40 20.81
N LYS A 23 12.65 1.57 19.91
CA LYS A 23 13.27 2.03 18.68
C LYS A 23 12.27 2.69 17.74
N ILE A 24 11.04 2.19 17.64
CA ILE A 24 9.97 2.85 16.87
C ILE A 24 9.73 4.27 17.41
N GLU A 25 9.56 4.41 18.73
CA GLU A 25 9.34 5.72 19.35
C GLU A 25 10.51 6.68 19.12
N SER A 26 11.73 6.20 19.28
CA SER A 26 12.95 6.98 19.05
C SER A 26 13.03 7.50 17.61
N ILE A 27 12.79 6.64 16.62
CA ILE A 27 12.78 7.01 15.20
C ILE A 27 11.70 8.06 14.92
N LEU A 28 10.45 7.78 15.32
CA LEU A 28 9.32 8.65 15.01
C LEU A 28 9.43 10.01 15.71
N THR A 29 9.82 10.03 16.97
CA THR A 29 10.04 11.27 17.73
C THR A 29 11.13 12.13 17.10
N THR A 30 12.22 11.49 16.64
CA THR A 30 13.32 12.19 15.96
C THR A 30 12.84 12.81 14.63
N LEU A 31 12.09 12.06 13.83
CA LEU A 31 11.54 12.55 12.56
C LEU A 31 10.54 13.69 12.77
N VAL A 32 9.61 13.54 13.72
CA VAL A 32 8.59 14.55 14.02
C VAL A 32 9.23 15.86 14.49
N LYS A 33 10.29 15.80 15.31
CA LYS A 33 11.01 17.00 15.77
C LYS A 33 11.91 17.61 14.70
N GLY A 34 12.44 16.81 13.78
CA GLY A 34 13.47 17.24 12.83
C GLY A 34 12.94 17.70 11.47
N ILE A 35 11.67 17.44 11.13
CA ILE A 35 11.14 17.68 9.79
C ILE A 35 9.88 18.55 9.87
N CYS A 36 9.76 19.55 9.00
CA CYS A 36 8.59 20.44 8.91
C CYS A 36 7.39 19.83 8.16
N LYS A 37 7.49 18.56 7.75
CA LYS A 37 6.46 17.85 6.99
C LYS A 37 5.77 16.83 7.88
N PRO A 38 4.48 16.55 7.68
CA PRO A 38 3.76 15.55 8.47
C PRO A 38 4.43 14.18 8.39
N VAL A 39 4.84 13.66 9.55
CA VAL A 39 5.38 12.30 9.65
C VAL A 39 4.22 11.33 9.85
N THR A 40 4.18 10.28 9.05
CA THR A 40 3.21 9.18 9.19
C THR A 40 3.97 7.86 9.30
N CYS A 41 3.30 6.82 9.79
CA CYS A 41 3.88 5.48 9.77
C CYS A 41 2.87 4.44 9.31
N LYS A 42 3.37 3.28 8.87
CA LYS A 42 2.55 2.16 8.42
C LYS A 42 2.98 0.87 9.11
N ILE A 43 2.05 0.23 9.80
CA ILE A 43 2.30 -1.00 10.56
C ILE A 43 1.46 -2.17 10.03
N ARG A 44 1.78 -3.36 10.54
CA ARG A 44 0.91 -4.55 10.47
C ARG A 44 0.38 -4.80 11.87
N ILE A 45 -0.81 -5.38 11.96
CA ILE A 45 -1.34 -5.87 13.24
C ILE A 45 -0.38 -6.91 13.85
N LEU A 46 -0.26 -6.90 15.17
CA LEU A 46 0.41 -7.92 15.96
C LEU A 46 -0.50 -9.16 16.11
N PRO A 47 0.02 -10.29 16.61
CA PRO A 47 -0.79 -11.48 16.87
C PRO A 47 -1.96 -11.21 17.84
N SER A 48 -1.76 -10.36 18.84
CA SER A 48 -2.82 -9.87 19.75
C SER A 48 -3.31 -8.49 19.32
N ILE A 49 -4.62 -8.27 19.46
CA ILE A 49 -5.25 -6.98 19.21
C ILE A 49 -4.86 -5.99 20.31
N GLU A 50 -4.80 -6.46 21.55
CA GLU A 50 -4.40 -5.68 22.73
C GLU A 50 -2.98 -5.13 22.54
N ASP A 51 -2.02 -5.99 22.17
CA ASP A 51 -0.65 -5.58 21.86
C ASP A 51 -0.61 -4.55 20.71
N THR A 52 -1.47 -4.75 19.70
CA THR A 52 -1.56 -3.82 18.57
C THR A 52 -2.05 -2.45 19.05
N VAL A 53 -3.10 -2.41 19.87
CA VAL A 53 -3.66 -1.18 20.42
C VAL A 53 -2.62 -0.45 21.28
N ASP A 54 -1.89 -1.18 22.13
CA ASP A 54 -0.88 -0.59 22.99
C ASP A 54 0.30 -0.04 22.19
N LEU A 55 0.77 -0.76 21.16
CA LEU A 55 1.77 -0.24 20.24
C LEU A 55 1.30 1.04 19.54
N VAL A 56 0.05 1.08 19.08
CA VAL A 56 -0.46 2.26 18.38
C VAL A 56 -0.60 3.47 19.33
N LYS A 57 -1.04 3.27 20.57
CA LYS A 57 -1.05 4.33 21.59
C LYS A 57 0.34 4.87 21.89
N ARG A 58 1.36 4.00 21.90
CA ARG A 58 2.77 4.40 22.05
C ARG A 58 3.23 5.24 20.86
N ILE A 59 2.93 4.78 19.64
CA ILE A 59 3.25 5.50 18.40
C ILE A 59 2.57 6.87 18.34
N GLU A 60 1.30 6.97 18.71
CA GLU A 60 0.54 8.22 18.71
C GLU A 60 1.20 9.33 19.55
N LYS A 61 1.75 8.98 20.72
CA LYS A 61 2.45 9.91 21.61
C LYS A 61 3.69 10.54 21.01
N THR A 62 4.25 9.97 19.93
CA THR A 62 5.42 10.53 19.23
C THR A 62 5.08 11.78 18.42
N GLY A 63 3.80 12.09 18.22
CA GLY A 63 3.34 13.27 17.48
C GLY A 63 3.22 13.06 15.96
N ILE A 64 3.12 11.81 15.50
CA ILE A 64 2.82 11.52 14.09
C ILE A 64 1.45 12.08 13.68
N ALA A 65 1.29 12.42 12.41
CA ALA A 65 0.06 12.99 11.87
C ALA A 65 -1.01 11.93 11.53
N ALA A 66 -0.59 10.72 11.16
CA ALA A 66 -1.49 9.61 10.82
C ALA A 66 -0.77 8.27 10.89
N ILE A 67 -1.54 7.20 11.14
CA ILE A 67 -1.06 5.82 11.12
C ILE A 67 -1.88 4.97 10.14
N ALA A 68 -1.18 4.26 9.27
CA ALA A 68 -1.77 3.25 8.40
C ALA A 68 -1.60 1.85 8.98
N VAL A 69 -2.70 1.15 9.25
CA VAL A 69 -2.66 -0.21 9.80
C VAL A 69 -3.10 -1.21 8.75
N HIS A 70 -2.21 -2.13 8.43
CA HIS A 70 -2.55 -3.25 7.57
C HIS A 70 -3.19 -4.38 8.39
N GLY A 71 -4.51 -4.39 8.45
CA GLY A 71 -5.31 -5.50 8.95
C GLY A 71 -5.56 -6.52 7.83
N ARG A 72 -5.03 -7.75 7.96
CA ARG A 72 -5.24 -8.80 6.95
C ARG A 72 -6.71 -9.16 6.74
N ARG A 73 -7.59 -8.85 7.71
CA ARG A 73 -9.05 -9.01 7.65
C ARG A 73 -9.72 -7.72 8.14
N ALA A 74 -10.92 -7.44 7.64
CA ALA A 74 -11.80 -6.39 8.16
C ALA A 74 -12.33 -6.78 9.54
N ASN A 75 -11.47 -6.70 10.56
CA ASN A 75 -11.91 -6.90 11.93
C ASN A 75 -12.42 -5.56 12.46
N LYS A 76 -13.70 -5.52 12.85
CA LYS A 76 -14.25 -4.43 13.67
C LYS A 76 -13.48 -4.42 14.98
N THR A 77 -12.46 -3.61 15.04
CA THR A 77 -11.68 -3.37 16.25
C THR A 77 -11.94 -1.92 16.58
N SER A 78 -12.48 -1.69 17.78
CA SER A 78 -12.70 -0.35 18.32
C SER A 78 -11.34 0.26 18.62
N TRP A 79 -10.68 0.76 17.58
CA TRP A 79 -9.44 1.49 17.70
C TRP A 79 -9.74 2.80 18.44
N ILE A 80 -9.51 2.83 19.75
CA ILE A 80 -9.58 4.07 20.53
C ILE A 80 -8.25 4.80 20.31
N ILE A 81 -8.13 5.45 19.15
CA ILE A 81 -6.96 6.23 18.74
C ILE A 81 -7.47 7.59 18.23
N THR A 82 -6.79 8.67 18.61
CA THR A 82 -7.14 10.04 18.21
C THR A 82 -6.47 10.44 16.89
N VAL A 83 -5.34 9.82 16.54
CA VAL A 83 -4.64 10.03 15.27
C VAL A 83 -5.41 9.44 14.09
N MET A 84 -5.28 10.08 12.92
CA MET A 84 -5.95 9.61 11.69
C MET A 84 -5.57 8.17 11.37
N PHE A 85 -6.57 7.28 11.39
CA PHE A 85 -6.42 5.86 11.13
C PHE A 85 -6.72 5.54 9.66
N ILE A 86 -5.74 4.95 8.99
CA ILE A 86 -5.84 4.54 7.59
C ILE A 86 -5.85 3.02 7.52
N CYS A 87 -6.97 2.43 7.14
CA CYS A 87 -7.02 0.97 6.98
C CYS A 87 -6.38 0.57 5.63
N SER A 88 -5.44 -0.37 5.67
CA SER A 88 -4.84 -0.97 4.47
C SER A 88 -5.19 -2.46 4.43
N GLY A 89 -5.85 -2.91 3.35
CA GLY A 89 -6.35 -4.28 3.28
C GLY A 89 -7.45 -4.43 2.23
N GLY A 90 -8.08 -5.60 2.17
CA GLY A 90 -9.32 -5.81 1.39
C GLY A 90 -9.18 -5.84 -0.13
N SER A 91 -8.06 -5.43 -0.72
CA SER A 91 -7.92 -5.31 -2.19
C SER A 91 -8.09 -6.61 -3.01
N HIS A 92 -8.13 -7.78 -2.39
CA HIS A 92 -8.38 -9.05 -3.10
C HIS A 92 -9.79 -9.58 -2.83
N ASP A 93 -10.24 -9.47 -1.58
CA ASP A 93 -11.46 -10.13 -1.13
C ASP A 93 -12.68 -9.20 -1.05
N PHE A 94 -12.43 -7.88 -0.93
CA PHE A 94 -13.47 -6.89 -0.59
C PHE A 94 -13.55 -5.74 -1.60
N ILE A 95 -12.45 -5.02 -1.83
CA ILE A 95 -12.44 -3.80 -2.66
C ILE A 95 -12.26 -4.17 -4.13
N LYS A 96 -13.35 -4.14 -4.89
CA LYS A 96 -13.39 -4.44 -6.34
C LYS A 96 -13.73 -3.21 -7.17
N GLU A 97 -14.46 -2.26 -6.60
CA GLU A 97 -14.89 -1.02 -7.25
C GLU A 97 -14.91 0.16 -6.27
N TYR A 98 -15.10 1.38 -6.79
CA TYR A 98 -14.98 2.62 -6.00
C TYR A 98 -15.88 2.65 -4.76
N ARG A 99 -17.13 2.18 -4.86
CA ARG A 99 -18.09 2.16 -3.74
C ARG A 99 -17.66 1.23 -2.59
N ASP A 100 -16.84 0.24 -2.87
CA ASP A 100 -16.36 -0.70 -1.84
C ASP A 100 -15.37 -0.01 -0.90
N ILE A 101 -14.71 1.06 -1.36
CA ILE A 101 -13.78 1.85 -0.56
C ILE A 101 -14.52 2.47 0.64
N GLU A 102 -15.66 3.11 0.39
CA GLU A 102 -16.49 3.71 1.44
C GLU A 102 -17.10 2.64 2.36
N THR A 103 -17.56 1.52 1.78
CA THR A 103 -18.08 0.40 2.56
C THR A 103 -17.01 -0.17 3.50
N PHE A 104 -15.78 -0.33 3.00
CA PHE A 104 -14.64 -0.80 3.78
C PHE A 104 -14.22 0.20 4.86
N GLN A 105 -14.25 1.50 4.55
CA GLN A 105 -14.02 2.58 5.50
C GLN A 105 -15.00 2.51 6.67
N LYS A 106 -16.30 2.40 6.38
CA LYS A 106 -17.37 2.29 7.39
C LYS A 106 -17.22 1.02 8.22
N ALA A 107 -16.91 -0.11 7.57
CA ALA A 107 -16.74 -1.40 8.26
C ALA A 107 -15.56 -1.41 9.24
N THR A 108 -14.52 -0.61 8.98
CA THR A 108 -13.31 -0.52 9.80
C THR A 108 -13.30 0.66 10.74
N ALA A 109 -14.33 1.51 10.71
CA ALA A 109 -14.41 2.79 11.43
C ALA A 109 -13.18 3.69 11.18
N ALA A 110 -12.59 3.59 9.98
CA ALA A 110 -11.38 4.32 9.63
C ALA A 110 -11.64 5.72 9.11
N SER A 111 -10.71 6.64 9.37
CA SER A 111 -10.76 8.00 8.81
C SER A 111 -10.50 8.00 7.30
N SER A 112 -9.73 7.02 6.80
CA SER A 112 -9.40 6.87 5.37
C SER A 112 -8.99 5.44 5.02
N VAL A 113 -8.88 5.13 3.74
CA VAL A 113 -8.50 3.80 3.24
C VAL A 113 -7.28 3.89 2.31
N MET A 114 -6.30 3.01 2.51
CA MET A 114 -5.12 2.88 1.66
C MET A 114 -5.21 1.61 0.81
N ILE A 115 -5.26 1.80 -0.51
CA ILE A 115 -5.42 0.72 -1.48
C ILE A 115 -4.07 0.42 -2.15
N ALA A 116 -3.71 -0.86 -2.21
CA ALA A 116 -2.46 -1.30 -2.86
C ALA A 116 -2.74 -2.20 -4.07
N ARG A 117 -3.15 -3.46 -3.86
CA ARG A 117 -3.28 -4.44 -4.95
C ARG A 117 -4.32 -4.03 -6.00
N ALA A 118 -5.48 -3.54 -5.59
CA ALA A 118 -6.53 -3.14 -6.54
C ALA A 118 -6.08 -1.97 -7.42
N ALA A 119 -5.37 -1.00 -6.85
CA ALA A 119 -4.77 0.11 -7.59
C ALA A 119 -3.62 -0.34 -8.50
N MET A 120 -2.85 -1.35 -8.08
CA MET A 120 -1.79 -1.95 -8.91
C MET A 120 -2.36 -2.68 -10.13
N TRP A 121 -3.53 -3.33 -9.99
CA TRP A 121 -4.19 -4.02 -11.10
C TRP A 121 -4.89 -3.05 -12.05
N ASN A 122 -5.59 -2.05 -11.50
CA ASN A 122 -6.17 -0.98 -12.27
C ASN A 122 -6.23 0.31 -11.43
N PRO A 123 -5.34 1.30 -11.69
CA PRO A 123 -5.31 2.55 -10.93
C PRO A 123 -6.60 3.38 -11.08
N SER A 124 -7.46 3.07 -12.04
CA SER A 124 -8.78 3.70 -12.15
C SER A 124 -9.77 3.29 -11.05
N ILE A 125 -9.38 2.41 -10.12
CA ILE A 125 -10.16 2.08 -8.90
C ILE A 125 -10.59 3.31 -8.10
N PHE A 126 -9.87 4.43 -8.23
CA PHE A 126 -10.17 5.70 -7.57
C PHE A 126 -11.19 6.58 -8.32
N ARG A 127 -11.70 6.15 -9.48
CA ARG A 127 -12.72 6.89 -10.23
C ARG A 127 -14.12 6.62 -9.68
N LYS A 128 -14.86 7.69 -9.38
CA LYS A 128 -16.25 7.62 -8.91
C LYS A 128 -17.19 7.06 -9.97
N GLU A 129 -16.86 7.28 -11.24
CA GLU A 129 -17.66 6.87 -12.41
C GLU A 129 -17.47 5.39 -12.76
N GLY A 130 -16.58 4.69 -12.05
CA GLY A 130 -16.27 3.28 -12.27
C GLY A 130 -14.93 3.04 -12.98
N PRO A 131 -14.56 1.76 -13.15
CA PRO A 131 -13.27 1.38 -13.72
C PRO A 131 -13.15 1.89 -15.17
N PHE A 132 -11.97 2.41 -15.49
CA PHE A 132 -11.60 2.79 -16.85
C PHE A 132 -11.04 1.57 -17.60
N PRO A 133 -11.24 1.48 -18.93
CA PRO A 133 -10.74 0.35 -19.71
C PRO A 133 -9.23 0.15 -19.53
N LEU A 134 -8.82 -1.09 -19.22
CA LEU A 134 -7.42 -1.39 -18.87
C LEU A 134 -6.43 -0.97 -19.95
N LYS A 135 -6.80 -1.13 -21.22
CA LYS A 135 -5.98 -0.72 -22.36
C LYS A 135 -5.65 0.78 -22.31
N GLU A 136 -6.62 1.62 -22.02
CA GLU A 136 -6.41 3.08 -21.96
C GLU A 136 -5.57 3.45 -20.73
N VAL A 137 -5.83 2.80 -19.60
CA VAL A 137 -5.03 2.97 -18.38
C VAL A 137 -3.56 2.62 -18.62
N MET A 138 -3.28 1.51 -19.31
CA MET A 138 -1.92 1.10 -19.68
C MET A 138 -1.27 2.10 -20.64
N GLN A 139 -2.01 2.61 -21.63
CA GLN A 139 -1.51 3.63 -22.56
C GLN A 139 -1.11 4.91 -21.82
N ASP A 140 -1.94 5.39 -20.90
CA ASP A 140 -1.62 6.57 -20.10
C ASP A 140 -0.44 6.32 -19.15
N TYR A 141 -0.36 5.12 -18.56
CA TYR A 141 0.80 4.73 -17.76
C TYR A 141 2.10 4.75 -18.58
N ILE A 142 2.10 4.21 -19.81
CA ILE A 142 3.26 4.23 -20.71
C ILE A 142 3.64 5.66 -21.08
N LYS A 143 2.67 6.54 -21.37
CA LYS A 143 2.95 7.98 -21.64
C LYS A 143 3.69 8.62 -20.47
N TYR A 144 3.29 8.35 -19.23
CA TYR A 144 4.00 8.83 -18.05
C TYR A 144 5.37 8.19 -17.87
N ALA A 145 5.49 6.89 -18.11
CA ALA A 145 6.77 6.18 -18.03
C ALA A 145 7.79 6.77 -19.01
N VAL A 146 7.40 7.06 -20.25
CA VAL A 146 8.25 7.73 -21.25
C VAL A 146 8.57 9.16 -20.82
N ARG A 147 7.56 9.93 -20.40
CA ARG A 147 7.72 11.34 -20.00
C ARG A 147 8.71 11.53 -18.84
N TYR A 148 8.72 10.59 -17.89
CA TYR A 148 9.56 10.66 -16.70
C TYR A 148 10.78 9.75 -16.75
N ASP A 149 11.14 9.26 -17.94
CA ASP A 149 12.30 8.37 -18.17
C ASP A 149 12.35 7.19 -17.19
N ASN A 150 11.18 6.57 -16.96
CA ASN A 150 11.08 5.44 -16.05
C ASN A 150 11.76 4.22 -16.66
N HIS A 151 12.64 3.58 -15.89
CA HIS A 151 13.41 2.43 -16.36
C HIS A 151 12.47 1.33 -16.90
N TYR A 152 12.75 0.84 -18.12
CA TYR A 152 11.84 -0.04 -18.86
C TYR A 152 11.46 -1.31 -18.08
N THR A 153 12.37 -1.87 -17.26
CA THR A 153 12.08 -3.05 -16.43
C THR A 153 11.01 -2.78 -15.38
N ASN A 154 10.97 -1.57 -14.79
CA ASN A 154 9.93 -1.16 -13.85
C ASN A 154 8.60 -0.95 -14.59
N THR A 155 8.64 -0.23 -15.72
CA THR A 155 7.46 -0.05 -16.58
C THR A 155 6.84 -1.40 -16.97
N LYS A 156 7.67 -2.33 -17.46
CA LYS A 156 7.28 -3.70 -17.80
C LYS A 156 6.71 -4.44 -16.59
N TYR A 157 7.33 -4.36 -15.42
CA TYR A 157 6.83 -4.98 -14.20
C TYR A 157 5.40 -4.49 -13.87
N CYS A 158 5.17 -3.19 -13.84
CA CYS A 158 3.87 -2.61 -13.55
C CYS A 158 2.81 -3.01 -14.58
N LEU A 159 3.13 -2.97 -15.87
CA LEU A 159 2.22 -3.40 -16.93
C LEU A 159 1.88 -4.90 -16.83
N CYS A 160 2.84 -5.74 -16.44
CA CYS A 160 2.58 -7.15 -16.16
C CYS A 160 1.62 -7.34 -14.97
N GLN A 161 1.76 -6.52 -13.90
CA GLN A 161 0.82 -6.54 -12.77
C GLN A 161 -0.59 -6.09 -13.17
N MET A 162 -0.72 -5.21 -14.16
CA MET A 162 -2.01 -4.78 -14.70
C MET A 162 -2.65 -5.89 -15.56
N LEU A 163 -1.87 -6.53 -16.44
CA LEU A 163 -2.38 -7.57 -17.34
C LEU A 163 -2.82 -8.83 -16.60
N ARG A 164 -2.12 -9.24 -15.53
CA ARG A 164 -2.41 -10.45 -14.74
C ARG A 164 -2.71 -11.68 -15.61
N GLU A 165 -3.98 -12.06 -15.72
CA GLU A 165 -4.49 -13.21 -16.47
C GLU A 165 -4.35 -13.02 -17.99
N GLN A 166 -4.21 -11.77 -18.46
CA GLN A 166 -3.99 -11.43 -19.87
C GLN A 166 -2.52 -11.55 -20.31
N LEU A 167 -1.61 -12.01 -19.44
CA LEU A 167 -0.20 -12.21 -19.80
C LEU A 167 0.00 -13.27 -20.90
N GLU A 168 -0.90 -14.24 -21.00
CA GLU A 168 -0.83 -15.29 -22.02
C GLU A 168 -1.33 -14.84 -23.41
N THR A 169 -1.92 -13.65 -23.50
CA THR A 169 -2.33 -13.07 -24.78
C THR A 169 -1.12 -12.72 -25.65
N ALA A 170 -1.33 -12.53 -26.95
CA ALA A 170 -0.27 -12.11 -27.86
C ALA A 170 0.39 -10.79 -27.42
N GLN A 171 -0.39 -9.86 -26.85
CA GLN A 171 0.13 -8.60 -26.31
C GLN A 171 0.95 -8.83 -25.03
N GLY A 172 0.46 -9.66 -24.11
CA GLY A 172 1.17 -10.00 -22.88
C GLY A 172 2.53 -10.67 -23.16
N LYS A 173 2.58 -11.58 -24.12
CA LYS A 173 3.84 -12.23 -24.56
C LYS A 173 4.81 -11.24 -25.20
N LYS A 174 4.33 -10.29 -26.01
CA LYS A 174 5.17 -9.20 -26.57
C LYS A 174 5.76 -8.33 -25.48
N LEU A 175 4.94 -7.88 -24.52
CA LEU A 175 5.40 -7.11 -23.37
C LEU A 175 6.44 -7.91 -22.56
N HIS A 176 6.22 -9.21 -22.36
CA HIS A 176 7.16 -10.07 -21.64
C HIS A 176 8.49 -10.23 -22.38
N ALA A 177 8.51 -10.19 -23.71
CA ALA A 177 9.73 -10.25 -24.51
C ALA A 177 10.49 -8.92 -24.54
N ALA A 178 9.81 -7.78 -24.39
CA ALA A 178 10.38 -6.44 -24.55
C ALA A 178 11.63 -6.19 -23.67
N GLN A 179 12.68 -5.63 -24.27
CA GLN A 179 13.98 -5.32 -23.64
C GLN A 179 14.33 -3.83 -23.66
N SER A 180 13.41 -2.97 -24.11
CA SER A 180 13.61 -1.52 -24.16
C SER A 180 12.28 -0.78 -23.98
N THR A 181 12.33 0.52 -23.66
CA THR A 181 11.14 1.38 -23.57
C THR A 181 10.43 1.50 -24.92
N GLN A 182 11.16 1.44 -26.04
CA GLN A 182 10.63 1.52 -27.40
C GLN A 182 9.87 0.25 -27.81
N GLU A 183 10.23 -0.90 -27.25
CA GLU A 183 9.55 -2.18 -27.49
C GLU A 183 8.27 -2.36 -26.65
N ILE A 184 8.15 -1.63 -25.54
CA ILE A 184 6.96 -1.60 -24.66
C ILE A 184 5.86 -0.75 -25.29
#